data_AF-A0AA42R138-F1
#
_entry.id   AF-A0AA42R138-F1
#
_cell.length_a   1.000
_cell.length_b   1.000
_cell.length_c   1.000
_cell.angle_alpha   90.00
_cell.angle_beta   90.00
_cell.angle_gamma   90.00
#
_symmetry.space_group_name_H-M   'P 1'
#
loop_
_entity.id
_entity.type
_entity.pdbx_description
1 polymer ?
#
loop_
_entity_poly.entity_id
_entity_poly.type
_entity_poly.pdbx_seq_one_letter_code
_entity_poly.pdbx_strand_id
1 'polypeptide(L)' 'MTRGSVPAVVDTACDWVKPIYLTEHDIDVMDRQTKKDILAHNKAWQANCQKPIAVTIPKG' A
#
# COMPACT_ATOMS: atom_id res chain seq x y z
N MET A 1 -0.73 -42.83 -3.53
CA MET A 1 -1.52 -41.65 -4.00
C MET A 1 -1.11 -40.45 -3.17
N THR A 2 -0.15 -39.65 -3.61
CA THR A 2 0.10 -38.34 -3.00
C THR A 2 -1.00 -37.41 -3.46
N ARG A 3 -1.90 -37.01 -2.56
CA ARG A 3 -2.85 -35.91 -2.82
C ARG A 3 -2.00 -34.69 -3.19
N GLY A 4 -2.07 -34.27 -4.45
CA GLY A 4 -1.32 -33.12 -4.95
C GLY A 4 -1.62 -31.87 -4.13
N SER A 5 -0.62 -31.02 -3.93
CA SER A 5 -0.74 -29.75 -3.21
C SER A 5 -1.71 -28.82 -3.93
N VAL A 6 -2.67 -28.26 -3.20
CA VAL A 6 -3.55 -27.21 -3.71
C VAL A 6 -2.76 -25.90 -3.81
N PRO A 7 -2.78 -25.20 -4.96
CA PRO A 7 -2.08 -23.92 -5.09
C PRO A 7 -2.71 -22.87 -4.18
N ALA A 8 -1.89 -22.16 -3.41
CA ALA A 8 -2.31 -21.00 -2.64
C ALA A 8 -2.35 -19.77 -3.56
N VAL A 9 -3.48 -19.07 -3.55
CA VAL A 9 -3.59 -17.74 -4.17
C VAL A 9 -3.27 -16.71 -3.08
N VAL A 10 -2.14 -16.02 -3.23
CA VAL A 10 -1.72 -14.97 -2.31
C VAL A 10 -1.92 -13.63 -3.00
N ASP A 11 -2.62 -12.71 -2.34
CA ASP A 11 -2.70 -11.31 -2.79
C ASP A 11 -1.37 -10.61 -2.49
N THR A 12 -0.56 -10.44 -3.53
CA THR A 12 0.75 -9.77 -3.46
C THR A 12 0.66 -8.30 -3.83
N ALA A 13 -0.53 -7.69 -3.84
CA ALA A 13 -0.72 -6.29 -4.24
C ALA A 13 0.23 -5.34 -3.51
N CYS A 14 0.44 -5.50 -2.20
CA CYS A 14 1.31 -4.63 -1.42
C CYS A 14 2.81 -4.74 -1.77
N ASP A 15 3.22 -5.83 -2.43
CA ASP A 15 4.61 -6.02 -2.85
C ASP A 15 4.97 -5.04 -3.97
N TRP A 16 4.05 -4.83 -4.92
CA TRP A 16 4.26 -4.02 -6.12
C TRP A 16 3.51 -2.68 -6.12
N VAL A 17 2.46 -2.49 -5.32
CA VAL A 17 1.81 -1.19 -5.12
C VAL A 17 2.60 -0.36 -4.11
N LYS A 18 2.85 0.91 -4.44
CA LYS A 18 3.56 1.89 -3.60
C LYS A 18 2.80 3.22 -3.54
N PRO A 19 3.09 4.10 -2.56
CA PRO A 19 2.63 5.47 -2.59
C PRO A 19 3.17 6.20 -3.81
N ILE A 20 2.40 7.16 -4.30
CA ILE A 20 2.82 8.09 -5.33
C ILE A 20 3.44 9.30 -4.63
N TYR A 21 4.71 9.56 -4.92
CA TYR A 21 5.44 10.72 -4.44
C TYR A 21 5.50 11.78 -5.53
N LEU A 22 5.40 13.04 -5.12
CA LEU A 22 5.29 14.18 -6.01
C LEU A 22 6.31 15.24 -5.61
N THR A 23 6.86 15.94 -6.59
CA THR A 23 7.64 17.15 -6.37
C THR A 23 6.74 18.37 -6.30
N GLU A 24 7.27 19.50 -5.84
CA GLU A 24 6.54 20.78 -5.86
C GLU A 24 6.11 21.17 -7.27
N HIS A 25 6.97 20.93 -8.27
CA HIS A 25 6.66 21.23 -9.66
C HIS A 25 5.50 20.39 -10.19
N ASP A 26 5.47 19.09 -9.89
CA ASP A 26 4.35 18.21 -10.29
C ASP A 26 3.03 18.71 -9.67
N ILE A 27 3.07 19.11 -8.38
CA ILE A 27 1.91 19.64 -7.66
C ILE A 27 1.42 20.94 -8.30
N ASP A 28 2.30 21.84 -8.72
CA ASP A 28 1.89 23.13 -9.29
C ASP A 28 1.10 22.94 -10.59
N VAL A 29 1.53 22.01 -11.45
CA VAL A 29 0.93 21.79 -12.77
C VAL A 29 -0.22 20.76 -12.80
N MET A 30 -0.47 20.05 -11.70
CA MET A 30 -1.57 19.08 -11.60
C MET A 30 -2.94 19.72 -11.36
N ASP A 31 -3.97 19.14 -11.98
CA ASP A 31 -5.35 19.52 -11.69
C ASP A 31 -5.79 19.06 -10.29
N ARG A 32 -6.87 19.69 -9.81
CA ARG A 32 -7.39 19.45 -8.47
C ARG A 32 -7.92 18.02 -8.27
N GLN A 33 -8.44 17.38 -9.32
CA GLN A 33 -9.01 16.04 -9.21
C GLN A 33 -7.91 14.99 -9.11
N THR A 34 -6.89 15.06 -9.96
CA THR A 34 -5.73 14.15 -9.87
C THR A 34 -5.03 14.25 -8.52
N LYS A 35 -4.89 15.46 -7.94
CA LYS A 35 -4.38 15.62 -6.56
C LYS A 35 -5.21 14.85 -5.53
N LYS A 36 -6.54 14.88 -5.63
CA LYS A 36 -7.43 14.15 -4.72
C LYS A 36 -7.33 12.64 -4.90
N ASP A 37 -7.22 12.19 -6.15
CA ASP A 37 -7.15 10.77 -6.47
C ASP A 37 -5.83 10.17 -5.97
N ILE A 38 -4.71 10.89 -6.14
CA ILE A 38 -3.41 10.51 -5.57
C ILE A 38 -3.48 10.45 -4.03
N LEU A 39 -4.12 11.44 -3.40
CA LEU A 39 -4.31 11.43 -1.95
C LEU A 39 -5.13 10.22 -1.49
N ALA A 40 -6.21 9.89 -2.20
CA ALA A 40 -7.04 8.73 -1.90
C ALA A 40 -6.26 7.41 -2.07
N HIS A 41 -5.49 7.27 -3.16
CA HIS A 41 -4.60 6.14 -3.40
C HIS A 41 -3.59 5.95 -2.27
N ASN A 42 -2.87 7.01 -1.89
CA ASN A 42 -1.84 6.93 -0.84
C ASN A 42 -2.43 6.55 0.52
N LYS A 43 -3.63 7.06 0.85
CA LYS A 43 -4.35 6.65 2.07
C LYS A 43 -4.79 5.20 2.02
N ALA A 44 -5.31 4.74 0.89
CA ALA A 44 -5.70 3.35 0.71
C ALA A 44 -4.48 2.42 0.83
N TRP A 45 -3.35 2.77 0.21
CA TRP A 45 -2.11 2.04 0.38
C TRP A 45 -1.68 1.99 1.85
N GLN A 46 -1.75 3.13 2.56
CA GLN A 46 -1.39 3.17 3.98
C GLN A 46 -2.25 2.24 4.82
N ALA A 47 -3.57 2.25 4.62
CA ALA A 47 -4.49 1.42 5.38
C ALA A 47 -4.34 -0.08 5.10
N ASN A 48 -4.06 -0.46 3.85
CA ASN A 48 -4.07 -1.86 3.42
C ASN A 48 -2.66 -2.50 3.45
N CYS A 49 -1.61 -1.71 3.21
CA CYS A 49 -0.26 -2.23 2.98
C CYS A 49 0.76 -1.83 4.05
N GLN A 50 0.53 -0.74 4.78
CA GLN A 50 1.38 -0.40 5.92
C GLN A 50 0.90 -1.17 7.15
N LYS A 51 1.52 -2.33 7.42
CA LYS A 51 1.28 -3.06 8.67
C LYS A 51 1.70 -2.15 9.83
N PRO A 52 0.88 -2.01 10.90
CA PRO A 52 1.38 -1.50 12.16
C PRO A 52 2.58 -2.35 12.53
N ILE A 53 3.75 -1.74 12.72
CA ILE A 53 4.81 -2.41 13.46
C ILE A 53 4.17 -2.66 14.81
N ALA A 54 3.79 -3.91 15.09
CA ALA A 54 3.48 -4.32 16.44
C ALA A 54 4.79 -4.13 17.20
N VAL A 55 4.99 -2.94 17.76
CA VAL A 55 6.00 -2.73 18.78
C VAL A 55 5.48 -3.56 19.95
N THR A 56 5.88 -4.83 20.00
CA THR A 56 5.83 -5.62 21.22
C THR A 56 6.81 -4.93 22.16
N ILE A 57 6.34 -3.86 22.82
CA ILE A 57 6.97 -3.37 24.04
C ILE A 57 6.76 -4.51 25.03
N PRO A 58 7.81 -5.23 25.46
CA PRO A 58 7.66 -6.17 26.55
C PRO A 58 7.19 -5.37 27.76
N LYS A 59 5.94 -5.59 28.18
CA LYS A 59 5.49 -5.13 29.49
C LYS A 59 6.24 -5.98 30.51
N GLY A 60 7.31 -5.40 31.05
CA GLY A 60 7.86 -5.82 32.35
C GLY A 60 6.91 -5.46 33.48
#